data_AF-A0A803MYN6-F1
#
_entry.id   AF-A0A803MYN6-F1
#
_cell.length_a   1.000
_cell.length_b   1.000
_cell.length_c   1.000
_cell.angle_alpha   90.00
_cell.angle_beta   90.00
_cell.angle_gamma   90.00
#
_symmetry.space_group_name_H-M   'P 1'
#
loop_
_entity.id
_entity.type
_entity.pdbx_description
1 polymer ?
#
loop_
_entity_poly.entity_id
_entity_poly.type
_entity_poly.pdbx_seq_one_letter_code
_entity_poly.pdbx_strand_id
1 'polypeptide(L)'
;MKDSKDYYGLAPEKSVLLRYGYPIKCTDVIFGPDNETVVEILAEYDPEKKTKPKGVLHWVAEPSPGVDPLKVEVRLFDRLFLSENPAELDDWLGDLNSNSKIVIPDAYAVSTLQNAVLGDRFQFERLGYFAVDKDSTSEKLVFNLTVTLRDNYTKGGK
;
A
#
# COMPACT_ATOMS: atom_id res chain seq x y z
N MET A 1 3.70 -19.62 -12.59
CA MET A 1 2.93 -19.08 -11.45
C MET A 1 1.46 -19.42 -11.65
N LYS A 2 0.84 -20.24 -10.79
CA LYS A 2 -0.63 -20.40 -10.77
C LYS A 2 -1.15 -19.60 -9.58
N ASP A 3 -2.11 -18.71 -9.81
CA ASP A 3 -2.75 -17.96 -8.73
C ASP A 3 -3.84 -18.81 -8.04
N SER A 4 -4.43 -18.24 -6.98
CA SER A 4 -5.59 -18.83 -6.30
C SER A 4 -6.90 -18.26 -6.85
N LYS A 5 -7.97 -19.05 -6.85
CA LYS A 5 -9.33 -18.60 -7.23
C LYS A 5 -9.81 -17.38 -6.45
N ASP A 6 -9.33 -17.23 -5.21
CA ASP A 6 -9.70 -16.15 -4.29
C ASP A 6 -8.66 -15.02 -4.24
N TYR A 7 -7.66 -15.05 -5.11
CA TYR A 7 -6.77 -13.93 -5.30
C TYR A 7 -7.49 -12.90 -6.20
N TYR A 8 -7.65 -11.66 -5.75
CA TYR A 8 -8.24 -10.58 -6.55
C TYR A 8 -7.22 -9.48 -6.91
N GLY A 9 -5.93 -9.81 -6.83
CA GLY A 9 -4.83 -8.98 -7.35
C GLY A 9 -4.48 -9.31 -8.80
N LEU A 10 -3.43 -8.65 -9.30
CA LEU A 10 -2.88 -8.88 -10.64
C LEU A 10 -1.90 -10.06 -10.61
N ALA A 11 -1.97 -10.90 -11.64
CA ALA A 11 -1.11 -12.07 -11.86
C ALA A 11 -0.94 -12.28 -13.37
N PRO A 12 0.07 -13.04 -13.84
CA PRO A 12 0.23 -13.32 -15.27
C PRO A 12 -1.06 -13.84 -15.91
N GLU A 13 -1.39 -13.32 -17.10
CA GLU A 13 -2.61 -13.60 -17.87
C GLU A 13 -3.94 -13.16 -17.21
N LYS A 14 -3.89 -12.52 -16.05
CA LYS A 14 -5.09 -12.06 -15.32
C LYS A 14 -5.34 -10.58 -15.54
N SER A 15 -6.61 -10.21 -15.46
CA SER A 15 -7.03 -8.81 -15.50
C SER A 15 -7.50 -8.29 -14.14
N VAL A 16 -7.26 -6.99 -13.91
CA VAL A 16 -7.79 -6.20 -12.78
C VAL A 16 -8.26 -4.84 -13.29
N LEU A 17 -9.19 -4.20 -12.59
CA LEU A 17 -9.57 -2.82 -12.85
C LEU A 17 -8.65 -1.88 -12.07
N LEU A 18 -8.03 -0.90 -12.71
CA LEU A 18 -7.44 0.23 -12.00
C LEU A 18 -8.57 1.16 -11.52
N ARG A 19 -8.58 1.51 -10.23
CA ARG A 19 -9.63 2.37 -9.67
C ARG A 19 -9.67 3.70 -10.43
N TYR A 20 -10.87 4.09 -10.89
CA TYR A 20 -11.09 5.26 -11.75
C TYR A 20 -10.36 5.24 -13.11
N GLY A 21 -9.74 4.13 -13.50
CA GLY A 21 -9.05 3.96 -14.77
C GLY A 21 -9.72 2.90 -15.66
N TYR A 22 -8.88 2.04 -16.23
CA TYR A 22 -9.28 0.98 -17.17
C TYR A 22 -8.91 -0.40 -16.63
N PRO A 23 -9.59 -1.48 -17.08
CA PRO A 23 -9.09 -2.82 -16.92
C PRO A 23 -7.71 -2.96 -17.56
N ILE A 24 -6.79 -3.62 -16.87
CA ILE A 24 -5.48 -4.00 -17.41
C ILE A 24 -5.32 -5.52 -17.31
N LYS A 25 -4.59 -6.12 -18.25
CA LYS A 25 -4.19 -7.53 -18.24
C LYS A 25 -2.66 -7.61 -18.15
N CYS A 26 -2.14 -8.35 -17.18
CA CYS A 26 -0.70 -8.61 -17.10
C CYS A 26 -0.30 -9.57 -18.21
N THR A 27 0.65 -9.14 -19.04
CA THR A 27 1.18 -9.90 -20.18
C THR A 27 2.56 -10.46 -19.89
N ASP A 28 3.36 -9.80 -19.04
CA ASP A 28 4.66 -10.31 -18.63
C ASP A 28 5.13 -9.73 -17.29
N VAL A 29 6.11 -10.39 -16.67
CA VAL A 29 6.72 -9.98 -15.40
C VAL A 29 8.24 -10.01 -15.55
N ILE A 30 8.88 -8.86 -15.33
CA ILE A 30 10.34 -8.73 -15.41
C ILE A 30 10.92 -8.87 -13.99
N PHE A 31 11.86 -9.79 -13.84
CA PHE A 31 12.57 -10.04 -12.58
C PHE A 31 13.92 -9.34 -12.56
N GLY A 32 14.35 -8.97 -11.35
CA GLY A 32 15.69 -8.46 -11.08
C GLY A 32 16.78 -9.54 -11.18
N PRO A 33 18.03 -9.17 -10.88
CA PRO A 33 19.18 -10.08 -11.01
C PRO A 33 19.11 -11.35 -10.14
N ASP A 34 18.36 -11.30 -9.04
CA ASP A 34 18.13 -12.45 -8.15
C ASP A 34 17.10 -13.45 -8.71
N ASN A 35 16.41 -13.08 -9.80
CA ASN A 35 15.33 -13.85 -10.40
C ASN A 35 14.14 -14.12 -9.45
N GLU A 36 14.01 -13.33 -8.39
CA GLU A 36 12.95 -13.42 -7.36
C GLU A 36 12.21 -12.09 -7.20
N THR A 37 12.94 -10.96 -7.21
CA THR A 37 12.36 -9.62 -7.06
C THR A 37 11.71 -9.18 -8.36
N VAL A 38 10.41 -8.87 -8.33
CA VAL A 38 9.72 -8.26 -9.47
C VAL A 38 10.11 -6.78 -9.57
N VAL A 39 10.65 -6.37 -10.72
CA VAL A 39 11.06 -4.98 -10.96
C VAL A 39 10.11 -4.23 -11.90
N GLU A 40 9.39 -4.95 -12.77
CA GLU A 40 8.43 -4.36 -13.71
C GLU A 40 7.33 -5.37 -14.06
N ILE A 41 6.12 -4.85 -14.30
CA ILE A 41 4.99 -5.63 -14.81
C ILE A 41 4.55 -5.00 -16.13
N LEU A 42 4.59 -5.79 -17.20
CA LEU A 42 4.05 -5.39 -18.49
C LEU A 42 2.55 -5.71 -18.53
N ALA A 43 1.76 -4.74 -18.97
CA ALA A 43 0.32 -4.89 -19.03
C ALA A 43 -0.30 -4.17 -20.24
N GLU A 44 -1.36 -4.74 -20.76
CA GLU A 44 -2.22 -4.12 -21.78
C GLU A 44 -3.50 -3.60 -21.14
N TYR A 45 -3.95 -2.41 -21.52
CA TYR A 45 -5.21 -1.84 -21.03
C TYR A 45 -6.35 -2.04 -22.03
N ASP A 46 -7.58 -2.18 -21.52
CA ASP A 46 -8.81 -2.34 -22.30
C ASP A 46 -9.58 -1.00 -22.34
N PRO A 47 -9.42 -0.17 -23.39
CA PRO A 47 -10.10 1.13 -23.49
C PRO A 47 -11.62 1.00 -23.62
N GLU A 48 -12.11 -0.10 -24.20
CA GLU A 48 -13.52 -0.36 -24.44
C GLU A 48 -14.22 -0.94 -23.20
N LYS A 49 -13.46 -1.30 -22.15
CA LYS A 49 -13.94 -1.90 -20.90
C LYS A 49 -14.80 -3.15 -21.15
N LYS A 50 -14.44 -3.93 -22.17
CA LYS A 50 -15.10 -5.21 -22.49
C LYS A 50 -14.89 -6.24 -21.40
N THR A 51 -13.73 -6.21 -20.78
CA THR A 51 -13.36 -7.08 -19.67
C THR A 51 -13.97 -6.54 -18.36
N LYS A 52 -14.58 -7.43 -17.57
CA LYS A 52 -15.10 -7.12 -16.24
C LYS A 52 -14.32 -7.90 -15.17
N PRO A 53 -13.15 -7.41 -14.72
CA PRO A 53 -12.36 -8.06 -13.70
C PRO A 53 -13.08 -8.12 -12.35
N LYS A 54 -12.69 -9.11 -11.52
CA LYS A 54 -13.17 -9.22 -10.13
C LYS A 54 -12.47 -8.26 -9.18
N GLY A 55 -11.19 -7.96 -9.42
CA GLY A 55 -10.35 -7.12 -8.57
C GLY A 55 -10.27 -5.68 -9.02
N VAL A 56 -10.18 -4.75 -8.06
CA VAL A 56 -9.99 -3.31 -8.33
C VAL A 56 -8.79 -2.76 -7.55
N LEU A 57 -7.68 -2.40 -8.19
CA LEU A 57 -6.48 -1.91 -7.49
C LEU A 57 -6.44 -0.38 -7.41
N HIS A 58 -5.88 0.18 -6.33
CA HIS A 58 -5.41 1.56 -6.35
C HIS A 58 -4.11 1.63 -7.14
N TRP A 59 -3.75 2.83 -7.60
CA TRP A 59 -2.55 3.08 -8.40
C TRP A 59 -2.17 4.55 -8.28
N VAL A 60 -0.92 4.86 -8.62
CA VAL A 60 -0.40 6.22 -8.77
C VAL A 60 0.25 6.30 -10.14
N ALA A 61 -0.15 7.29 -10.94
CA ALA A 61 0.42 7.52 -12.27
C ALA A 61 1.75 8.27 -12.16
N GLU A 62 2.66 8.01 -13.09
CA GLU A 62 3.69 8.98 -13.42
C GLU A 62 3.02 10.30 -13.87
N PRO A 63 3.45 11.47 -13.38
CA PRO A 63 2.95 12.75 -13.86
C PRO A 63 3.32 13.02 -15.34
N SER A 64 4.43 12.47 -15.80
CA SER A 64 4.89 12.49 -17.19
C SER A 64 5.89 11.35 -17.43
N PRO A 65 6.11 10.90 -18.68
CA PRO A 65 6.97 9.75 -18.95
C PRO A 65 8.35 9.86 -18.31
N GLY A 66 8.70 8.88 -17.47
CA GLY A 66 10.01 8.79 -16.81
C GLY A 66 10.20 9.78 -15.65
N VAL A 67 9.13 10.41 -15.18
CA VAL A 67 9.15 11.25 -13.97
C VAL A 67 8.45 10.49 -12.85
N ASP A 68 9.18 10.30 -11.75
CA ASP A 68 8.64 9.67 -10.55
C ASP A 68 7.46 10.48 -9.98
N PRO A 69 6.40 9.82 -9.46
CA PRO A 69 5.36 10.48 -8.69
C PRO A 69 5.90 11.15 -7.42
N LEU A 70 5.05 11.95 -6.76
CA LEU A 70 5.36 12.51 -5.44
C LEU A 70 5.77 11.38 -4.49
N LYS A 71 6.93 11.51 -3.84
CA LYS A 71 7.41 10.59 -2.80
C LYS A 71 7.07 11.15 -1.42
N VAL A 72 6.58 10.28 -0.54
CA VAL A 72 6.23 10.62 0.84
C VAL A 72 6.71 9.53 1.79
N GLU A 73 7.00 9.91 3.03
CA GLU A 73 7.25 8.93 4.08
C GLU A 73 5.91 8.46 4.65
N VAL A 74 5.73 7.14 4.75
CA VAL A 74 4.57 6.53 5.39
C VAL A 74 5.03 5.76 6.62
N ARG A 75 4.39 6.01 7.76
CA ARG A 75 4.64 5.32 9.02
C ARG A 75 3.44 4.45 9.34
N LEU A 76 3.66 3.14 9.31
CA LEU A 76 2.67 2.15 9.70
C LEU A 76 2.84 1.86 11.19
N PHE A 77 1.77 1.98 11.96
CA PHE A 77 1.76 1.69 13.39
C PHE A 77 0.96 0.42 13.68
N ASP A 78 1.45 -0.34 14.65
CA ASP A 78 0.76 -1.47 15.27
C ASP A 78 0.85 -1.32 16.81
N ARG A 79 0.29 -2.27 17.55
CA ARG A 79 0.36 -2.34 19.01
C ARG A 79 1.81 -2.24 19.47
N LEU A 80 2.06 -1.37 20.45
CA LEU A 80 3.38 -1.16 21.05
C LEU A 80 3.87 -2.39 21.82
N PHE A 81 2.94 -3.11 22.44
CA PHE A 81 3.18 -4.30 23.25
C PHE A 81 2.62 -5.53 22.56
N LEU A 82 3.28 -6.68 22.75
CA LEU A 82 2.82 -7.97 22.24
C LEU A 82 1.68 -8.52 23.10
N SER A 83 1.76 -8.31 24.42
CA SER A 83 0.77 -8.76 25.39
C SER A 83 -0.42 -7.81 25.51
N GLU A 84 -1.60 -8.34 25.82
CA GLU A 84 -2.80 -7.52 26.04
C GLU A 84 -2.72 -6.70 27.34
N ASN A 85 -2.06 -7.25 28.37
CA ASN A 85 -1.85 -6.59 29.65
C ASN A 85 -0.36 -6.54 30.04
N PRO A 86 0.44 -5.67 29.40
CA PRO A 86 1.88 -5.57 29.67
C PRO A 86 2.20 -5.09 31.09
N ALA A 87 1.24 -4.49 31.81
CA ALA A 87 1.42 -4.01 33.18
C ALA A 87 1.56 -5.13 34.22
N GLU A 88 1.17 -6.36 33.87
CA GLU A 88 1.32 -7.54 34.73
C GLU A 88 2.66 -8.27 34.52
N LEU A 89 3.49 -7.81 33.57
CA LEU A 89 4.79 -8.41 33.28
C LEU A 89 5.87 -7.84 34.19
N ASP A 90 6.72 -8.72 34.73
CA ASP A 90 7.91 -8.31 35.48
C ASP A 90 8.91 -7.54 34.59
N ASP A 91 9.07 -7.96 33.33
CA ASP A 91 9.87 -7.28 32.30
C ASP A 91 9.00 -6.82 31.12
N TRP A 92 8.30 -5.71 31.32
CA TRP A 92 7.45 -5.10 30.28
C TRP A 92 8.25 -4.52 29.10
N LEU A 93 9.54 -4.20 29.28
CA LEU A 93 10.39 -3.70 28.19
C LEU A 93 10.71 -4.80 27.18
N GLY A 94 10.87 -6.04 27.66
CA GLY A 94 11.00 -7.23 26.81
C GLY A 94 9.77 -7.54 25.95
N ASP A 95 8.59 -6.98 26.29
CA ASP A 95 7.32 -7.19 25.58
C ASP A 95 7.09 -6.18 24.43
N LEU A 96 8.02 -5.25 24.20
CA LEU A 96 7.91 -4.27 23.12
C LEU A 96 7.89 -4.97 21.75
N ASN A 97 6.87 -4.65 20.96
CA ASN A 97 6.74 -5.10 19.58
C ASN A 97 7.72 -4.32 18.69
N SER A 98 8.74 -5.00 18.18
CA SER A 98 9.72 -4.43 17.24
C SER A 98 9.10 -3.97 15.92
N ASN A 99 7.91 -4.48 15.58
CA ASN A 99 7.13 -4.07 14.41
C ASN A 99 6.02 -3.05 14.74
N SER A 100 6.01 -2.49 15.95
CA SER A 100 5.02 -1.45 16.35
C SER A 100 5.09 -0.19 15.49
N LYS A 101 6.22 0.04 14.82
CA LYS A 101 6.41 1.09 13.83
C LYS A 101 7.25 0.59 12.67
N ILE A 102 6.69 0.62 11.47
CA ILE A 102 7.41 0.37 10.20
C ILE A 102 7.41 1.66 9.39
N VAL A 103 8.59 2.07 8.91
CA VAL A 103 8.75 3.28 8.10
C VAL A 103 8.99 2.90 6.65
N ILE A 104 8.19 3.47 5.75
CA ILE A 104 8.35 3.38 4.30
C ILE A 104 8.78 4.77 3.82
N PRO A 105 10.07 4.99 3.53
CA PRO A 105 10.62 6.33 3.31
C PRO A 105 10.17 6.97 1.98
N ASP A 106 9.99 6.16 0.94
CA ASP A 106 9.80 6.61 -0.44
C ASP A 106 8.53 6.01 -1.07
N ALA A 107 7.39 6.13 -0.38
CA ALA A 107 6.12 5.69 -0.93
C ALA A 107 5.63 6.67 -2.00
N TYR A 108 5.14 6.15 -3.14
CA TYR A 108 4.54 6.98 -4.18
C TYR A 108 3.13 7.43 -3.80
N ALA A 109 2.85 8.71 -4.08
CA ALA A 109 1.62 9.40 -3.75
C ALA A 109 1.14 10.25 -4.94
N VAL A 110 -0.15 10.58 -4.93
CA VAL A 110 -0.73 11.50 -5.91
C VAL A 110 -0.31 12.94 -5.61
N SER A 111 -0.07 13.74 -6.66
CA SER A 111 0.40 15.13 -6.54
C SER A 111 -0.55 16.05 -5.78
N THR A 112 -1.84 15.72 -5.69
CA THR A 112 -2.82 16.49 -4.92
C THR A 112 -2.49 16.54 -3.42
N LEU A 113 -1.66 15.63 -2.92
CA LEU A 113 -1.21 15.63 -1.53
C LEU A 113 -0.06 16.62 -1.26
N GLN A 114 0.56 17.22 -2.29
CA GLN A 114 1.75 18.08 -2.14
C GLN A 114 1.56 19.26 -1.17
N ASN A 115 0.32 19.74 -1.02
CA ASN A 115 -0.04 20.89 -0.20
C ASN A 115 -0.69 20.48 1.13
N ALA A 116 -0.65 19.19 1.49
CA ALA A 116 -1.24 18.71 2.73
C ALA A 116 -0.51 19.32 3.93
N VAL A 117 -1.26 19.73 4.94
CA VAL A 117 -0.74 20.39 6.14
C VAL A 117 -0.93 19.53 7.39
N LEU A 118 -0.21 19.86 8.46
CA LEU A 118 -0.28 19.15 9.73
C LEU A 118 -1.73 18.91 10.18
N GLY A 119 -2.07 17.65 10.44
CA GLY A 119 -3.39 17.24 10.92
C GLY A 119 -4.43 17.02 9.82
N ASP A 120 -4.11 17.29 8.54
CA ASP A 120 -4.95 16.85 7.42
C ASP A 120 -5.08 15.33 7.45
N ARG A 121 -6.26 14.84 7.06
CA ARG A 121 -6.65 13.44 7.14
C ARG A 121 -7.16 12.95 5.79
N PHE A 122 -6.67 11.79 5.38
CA PHE A 122 -7.00 11.19 4.10
C PHE A 122 -7.29 9.71 4.28
N GLN A 123 -8.19 9.17 3.46
CA GLN A 123 -8.28 7.74 3.26
C GLN A 123 -7.38 7.37 2.08
N PHE A 124 -6.31 6.62 2.34
CA PHE A 124 -5.54 6.02 1.25
C PHE A 124 -6.26 4.75 0.81
N GLU A 125 -6.65 4.73 -0.45
CA GLU A 125 -7.58 3.74 -1.00
C GLU A 125 -7.08 2.31 -0.80
N ARG A 126 -7.94 1.46 -0.22
CA ARG A 126 -7.62 0.06 0.15
C ARG A 126 -6.53 -0.13 1.22
N LEU A 127 -5.97 0.94 1.78
CA LEU A 127 -4.90 0.85 2.78
C LEU A 127 -5.41 1.19 4.18
N GLY A 128 -5.93 2.40 4.37
CA GLY A 128 -6.27 2.90 5.71
C GLY A 128 -6.56 4.39 5.72
N TYR A 129 -6.76 4.92 6.93
CA TYR A 129 -6.84 6.35 7.16
C TYR A 129 -5.50 6.85 7.67
N PHE A 130 -5.01 7.93 7.07
CA PHE A 130 -3.71 8.51 7.34
C PHE A 130 -3.86 9.98 7.73
N ALA A 131 -2.96 10.46 8.57
CA ALA A 131 -2.87 11.86 8.94
C ALA A 131 -1.46 12.40 8.70
N VAL A 132 -1.35 13.67 8.32
CA VAL A 132 -0.06 14.35 8.16
C VAL A 132 0.58 14.56 9.53
N ASP A 133 1.81 14.08 9.67
CA ASP A 133 2.60 14.16 10.90
C ASP A 133 3.34 15.50 11.01
N LYS A 134 3.65 15.91 12.24
CA LYS A 134 4.39 17.15 12.55
C LYS A 134 5.82 17.16 12.01
N ASP A 135 6.39 16.01 11.70
CA ASP A 135 7.72 15.89 11.11
C ASP A 135 7.71 16.22 9.61
N SER A 136 6.55 16.54 9.04
CA SER A 136 6.44 17.00 7.65
C SER A 136 7.08 18.38 7.48
N THR A 137 7.78 18.56 6.37
CA THR A 137 8.41 19.81 5.94
C THR A 137 7.96 20.16 4.52
N SER A 138 8.39 21.32 4.02
CA SER A 138 8.16 21.71 2.61
C SER A 138 8.80 20.76 1.58
N GLU A 139 9.77 19.95 1.99
CA GLU A 139 10.50 19.02 1.12
C GLU A 139 10.07 17.57 1.33
N LYS A 140 9.43 17.26 2.45
CA LYS A 140 9.09 15.89 2.85
C LYS A 140 7.75 15.85 3.56
N LEU A 141 6.78 15.19 2.96
CA LEU A 141 5.52 14.87 3.63
C LEU A 141 5.63 13.56 4.37
N VAL A 142 5.12 13.53 5.59
CA VAL A 142 5.12 12.36 6.47
C VAL A 142 3.68 12.04 6.83
N PHE A 143 3.25 10.81 6.56
CA PHE A 143 1.90 10.33 6.86
C PHE A 143 1.95 9.20 7.89
N ASN A 144 1.17 9.33 8.97
CA ASN A 144 0.97 8.27 9.95
C ASN A 144 -0.31 7.50 9.61
N LEU A 145 -0.24 6.17 9.59
CA LEU A 145 -1.43 5.33 9.58
C LEU A 145 -2.17 5.49 10.92
N THR A 146 -3.35 6.09 10.88
CA THR A 146 -4.23 6.25 12.04
C THR A 146 -4.94 4.94 12.36
N VAL A 147 -5.54 4.32 11.35
CA VAL A 147 -6.24 3.03 11.48
C VAL A 147 -6.36 2.35 10.12
N THR A 148 -6.24 1.02 10.09
CA THR A 148 -6.48 0.22 8.88
C THR A 148 -7.95 0.24 8.48
N LEU A 149 -8.22 -0.03 7.20
CA LEU A 149 -9.60 -0.35 6.80
C LEU A 149 -10.00 -1.69 7.39
N ARG A 150 -11.31 -1.88 7.62
CA ARG A 150 -11.83 -3.17 8.06
C ARG A 150 -11.51 -4.21 7.00
N ASP A 151 -10.64 -5.14 7.36
CA ASP A 151 -10.38 -6.31 6.53
C ASP A 151 -11.49 -7.33 6.81
N ASN A 152 -12.26 -7.69 5.78
CA ASN A 152 -13.32 -8.70 5.89
C ASN A 152 -12.78 -10.12 5.62
N TYR A 153 -11.48 -10.27 5.37
CA TYR A 153 -10.84 -11.58 5.38
C TYR A 153 -10.74 -12.08 6.83
N THR A 154 -11.59 -13.03 7.18
CA THR A 154 -11.34 -13.92 8.32
C THR A 154 -10.00 -14.60 8.08
N LYS A 155 -8.94 -14.11 8.75
CA LYS A 155 -7.77 -14.94 9.01
C LYS A 155 -8.32 -16.20 9.67
N GLY A 156 -8.30 -17.32 8.94
CA GLY A 156 -8.63 -18.61 9.50
C GLY A 156 -7.87 -18.74 10.82
N GLY A 157 -8.60 -19.06 11.88
CA GLY A 157 -8.06 -19.16 13.22
C GLY A 157 -6.81 -20.03 13.23
N LYS A 158 -5.84 -19.61 14.03
CA LYS A 158 -5.06 -20.60 14.77
C LYS A 158 -5.85 -20.98 16.01
#